data_AF-K2K794-F1
#
_entry.id   AF-K2K794-F1
#
_cell.length_a   1.000
_cell.length_b   1.000
_cell.length_c   1.000
_cell.angle_alpha   90.00
_cell.angle_beta   90.00
_cell.angle_gamma   90.00
#
_symmetry.space_group_name_H-M   'P 1'
#
loop_
_entity.id
_entity.type
_entity.pdbx_description
1 polymer ?
#
loop_
_entity_poly.entity_id
_entity_poly.type
_entity_poly.pdbx_seq_one_letter_code
_entity_poly.pdbx_strand_id
1 'polypeptide(L)'
;MATKEFYEEVIEEIGTQTLAHLGLNIFSLNTYKAYGASVGMSADTFRAYERHQKNPHYYGQTFEELDTGQRNIQDAFLNTEHKTYTTDTLGDIKKVQGILRSGKKIENLNPKDQAKVEHILAFYGDEVQNMDFRGELGELARTNHNTTDTVTLDKNNNVINADQLKVIKDTKGLLEERYLESGVDLRIPYEDYKHHKENLEKMIIKGGKGKELSKP
;
A
#
# COMPACT_ATOMS: atom_id res chain seq x y z
N MET A 1 -26.57 36.40 11.37
CA MET A 1 -26.12 35.62 10.20
C MET A 1 -24.65 35.34 10.42
N ALA A 2 -24.23 34.07 10.44
CA ALA A 2 -22.81 33.73 10.57
C ALA A 2 -22.11 34.13 9.26
N THR A 3 -21.06 34.93 9.35
CA THR A 3 -20.14 35.21 8.25
C THR A 3 -19.38 33.93 7.92
N LYS A 4 -19.55 33.40 6.71
CA LYS A 4 -18.75 32.28 6.20
C LYS A 4 -17.29 32.68 6.14
N GLU A 5 -16.38 31.72 6.33
CA GLU A 5 -14.96 31.99 6.20
C GLU A 5 -14.59 32.19 4.73
N PHE A 6 -13.63 33.06 4.42
CA PHE A 6 -13.30 33.45 3.03
C PHE A 6 -12.98 32.26 2.11
N TYR A 7 -12.39 31.18 2.63
CA TYR A 7 -12.13 29.98 1.83
C TYR A 7 -13.43 29.24 1.46
N GLU A 8 -14.47 29.29 2.30
CA GLU A 8 -15.78 28.70 1.99
C GLU A 8 -16.47 29.47 0.87
N GLU A 9 -16.39 30.80 0.89
CA GLU A 9 -16.90 31.66 -0.21
C GLU A 9 -16.14 31.40 -1.51
N VAL A 10 -14.81 31.25 -1.45
CA VAL A 10 -13.99 30.92 -2.63
C VAL A 10 -14.31 29.53 -3.19
N ILE A 11 -14.49 28.51 -2.33
CA ILE A 11 -14.87 27.16 -2.76
C ILE A 11 -16.27 27.17 -3.41
N GLU A 12 -17.22 27.91 -2.84
CA GLU A 12 -18.60 27.98 -3.31
C GLU A 12 -18.72 28.76 -4.64
N GLU A 13 -17.99 29.87 -4.79
CA GLU A 13 -17.88 30.62 -6.05
C GLU A 13 -17.20 29.78 -7.15
N ILE A 14 -16.12 29.06 -6.83
CA ILE A 14 -15.44 28.18 -7.80
C ILE A 14 -16.33 27.01 -8.22
N GLY A 15 -17.09 26.44 -7.29
CA GLY A 15 -18.02 25.33 -7.55
C GLY A 15 -19.23 25.74 -8.42
N THR A 16 -19.56 27.03 -8.48
CA THR A 16 -20.71 27.57 -9.23
C THR A 16 -20.34 28.12 -10.60
N GLN A 17 -19.05 28.40 -10.87
CA GLN A 17 -18.60 28.93 -12.17
C GLN A 17 -18.53 27.84 -13.25
N THR A 18 -19.19 28.12 -14.39
CA THR A 18 -19.16 27.61 -15.79
C THR A 18 -18.58 26.21 -16.10
N LEU A 19 -17.49 25.77 -15.50
CA LEU A 19 -16.89 24.45 -15.71
C LEU A 19 -17.68 23.34 -14.99
N ALA A 20 -18.31 23.63 -13.85
CA ALA A 20 -19.26 22.72 -13.21
C ALA A 20 -20.51 22.45 -14.09
N HIS A 21 -20.98 23.47 -14.84
CA HIS A 21 -22.06 23.32 -15.82
C HIS A 21 -21.67 22.45 -17.04
N LEU A 22 -20.38 22.27 -17.29
CA LEU A 22 -19.83 21.37 -18.33
C LEU A 22 -19.37 20.01 -17.76
N GLY A 23 -19.58 19.74 -16.47
CA GLY A 23 -19.13 18.52 -15.80
C GLY A 23 -17.61 18.42 -15.60
N LEU A 24 -16.88 19.52 -15.80
CA LEU A 24 -15.43 19.60 -15.68
C LEU A 24 -15.08 20.25 -14.33
N ASN A 25 -15.04 19.47 -13.26
CA ASN A 25 -14.54 19.98 -11.99
C ASN A 25 -13.00 20.02 -12.01
N ILE A 26 -12.43 21.17 -12.36
CA ILE A 26 -10.98 21.43 -12.31
C ILE A 26 -10.38 21.31 -10.90
N PHE A 27 -11.23 21.32 -9.87
CA PHE A 27 -10.90 21.00 -8.48
C PHE A 27 -11.74 19.81 -7.98
N SER A 28 -11.85 18.76 -8.78
CA SER A 28 -12.30 17.47 -8.24
C SER A 28 -11.40 17.15 -7.03
N LEU A 29 -11.98 17.19 -5.82
CA LEU A 29 -11.24 16.88 -4.59
C LEU A 29 -10.61 15.50 -4.68
N ASN A 30 -11.19 14.60 -5.47
CA ASN A 30 -10.64 13.29 -5.80
C ASN A 30 -9.35 13.39 -6.60
N THR A 31 -9.26 14.30 -7.58
CA THR A 31 -8.02 14.57 -8.35
C THR A 31 -6.93 15.15 -7.46
N TYR A 32 -7.28 16.04 -6.52
CA TYR A 32 -6.31 16.56 -5.55
C TYR A 32 -5.84 15.49 -4.56
N LYS A 33 -6.76 14.68 -4.01
CA LYS A 33 -6.42 13.50 -3.18
C LYS A 33 -5.55 12.51 -3.94
N ALA A 34 -5.87 12.23 -5.21
CA ALA A 34 -5.10 11.33 -6.06
C ALA A 34 -3.71 11.88 -6.38
N TYR A 35 -3.57 13.20 -6.57
CA TYR A 35 -2.27 13.86 -6.66
C TYR A 35 -1.46 13.67 -5.38
N GLY A 36 -2.06 13.92 -4.21
CA GLY A 36 -1.41 13.66 -2.91
C GLY A 36 -0.94 12.22 -2.77
N ALA A 37 -1.79 11.25 -3.12
CA ALA A 37 -1.44 9.83 -3.13
C ALA A 37 -0.29 9.51 -4.12
N SER A 38 -0.27 10.15 -5.29
CA SER A 38 0.83 10.00 -6.27
C SER A 38 2.16 10.57 -5.77
N VAL A 39 2.12 11.69 -5.03
CA VAL A 39 3.31 12.27 -4.40
C VAL A 39 3.82 11.34 -3.30
N GLY A 40 2.93 10.82 -2.45
CA GLY A 40 3.26 9.82 -1.43
C GLY A 40 3.90 8.56 -2.02
N MET A 41 3.26 7.96 -3.04
CA MET A 41 3.80 6.82 -3.79
C MET A 41 5.21 7.09 -4.31
N SER A 42 5.45 8.27 -4.89
CA SER A 42 6.76 8.64 -5.42
C SER A 42 7.81 8.70 -4.30
N ALA A 43 7.47 9.35 -3.18
CA ALA A 43 8.37 9.47 -2.04
C ALA A 43 8.70 8.10 -1.41
N ASP A 44 7.70 7.24 -1.22
CA ASP A 44 7.90 5.89 -0.69
C ASP A 44 8.74 5.02 -1.63
N THR A 45 8.47 5.09 -2.94
CA THR A 45 9.25 4.35 -3.96
C THR A 45 10.71 4.79 -3.99
N PHE A 46 10.99 6.10 -3.97
CA PHE A 46 12.37 6.61 -3.97
C PHE A 46 13.09 6.25 -2.66
N ARG A 47 12.40 6.35 -1.52
CA ARG A 47 12.94 5.92 -0.22
C ARG A 47 13.30 4.44 -0.22
N ALA A 48 12.44 3.58 -0.76
CA ALA A 48 12.71 2.14 -0.88
C ALA A 48 13.91 1.88 -1.80
N TYR A 49 13.97 2.56 -2.95
CA TYR A 49 15.12 2.49 -3.86
C TYR A 49 16.44 2.88 -3.16
N GLU A 50 16.50 4.04 -2.51
CA GLU A 50 17.72 4.50 -1.83
C GLU A 50 18.21 3.52 -0.77
N ARG A 51 17.28 2.93 -0.01
CA ARG A 51 17.59 1.96 1.06
C ARG A 51 18.05 0.62 0.52
N HIS A 52 17.51 0.17 -0.60
CA HIS A 52 17.60 -1.23 -1.01
C HIS A 52 18.25 -1.44 -2.38
N GLN A 53 18.64 -0.41 -3.12
CA GLN A 53 19.31 -0.53 -4.43
C GLN A 53 20.56 -1.44 -4.46
N LYS A 54 21.20 -1.69 -3.31
CA LYS A 54 22.36 -2.61 -3.19
C LYS A 54 21.97 -4.05 -2.85
N ASN A 55 20.71 -4.32 -2.55
CA ASN A 55 20.17 -5.64 -2.24
C ASN A 55 19.72 -6.32 -3.54
N PRO A 56 20.25 -7.50 -3.94
CA PRO A 56 19.83 -8.18 -5.17
C PRO A 56 18.35 -8.59 -5.18
N HIS A 57 17.66 -8.56 -4.05
CA HIS A 57 16.23 -8.94 -3.90
C HIS A 57 15.30 -7.74 -3.67
N TYR A 58 15.75 -6.50 -3.89
CA TYR A 58 14.96 -5.31 -3.55
C TYR A 58 13.71 -5.09 -4.41
N TYR A 59 13.59 -5.76 -5.56
CA TYR A 59 12.46 -5.62 -6.47
C TYR A 59 11.11 -5.89 -5.81
N GLY A 60 11.05 -6.79 -4.82
CA GLY A 60 9.82 -7.06 -4.07
C GLY A 60 9.36 -5.85 -3.28
N GLN A 61 10.29 -5.19 -2.57
CA GLN A 61 9.98 -4.01 -1.77
C GLN A 61 9.54 -2.82 -2.65
N THR A 62 10.19 -2.62 -3.80
CA THR A 62 9.75 -1.59 -4.75
C THR A 62 8.35 -1.91 -5.32
N PHE A 63 8.05 -3.19 -5.56
CA PHE A 63 6.73 -3.59 -6.03
C PHE A 63 5.64 -3.32 -4.99
N GLU A 64 5.93 -3.54 -3.70
CA GLU A 64 4.99 -3.22 -2.62
C GLU A 64 4.64 -1.72 -2.58
N GLU A 65 5.63 -0.83 -2.68
CA GLU A 65 5.39 0.62 -2.68
C GLU A 65 4.62 1.07 -3.94
N LEU A 66 4.88 0.44 -5.09
CA LEU A 66 4.13 0.72 -6.33
C LEU A 66 2.69 0.21 -6.27
N ASP A 67 2.45 -1.00 -5.74
CA ASP A 67 1.12 -1.57 -5.62
C ASP A 67 0.24 -0.74 -4.67
N THR A 68 0.74 -0.47 -3.47
CA THR A 68 0.02 0.34 -2.48
C THR A 68 -0.25 1.74 -2.99
N GLY A 69 0.72 2.39 -3.61
CA GLY A 69 0.58 3.71 -4.21
C GLY A 69 -0.46 3.74 -5.33
N GLN A 70 -0.42 2.78 -6.26
CA GLN A 70 -1.41 2.67 -7.33
C GLN A 70 -2.82 2.49 -6.78
N ARG A 71 -3.00 1.64 -5.77
CA ARG A 71 -4.30 1.42 -5.11
C ARG A 71 -4.82 2.69 -4.45
N ASN A 72 -3.97 3.38 -3.69
CA ASN A 72 -4.35 4.63 -3.04
C ASN A 72 -4.72 5.73 -4.03
N ILE A 73 -4.04 5.81 -5.18
CA ILE A 73 -4.40 6.74 -6.27
C ILE A 73 -5.79 6.38 -6.83
N GLN A 74 -6.04 5.09 -7.08
CA GLN A 74 -7.34 4.61 -7.59
C GLN A 74 -8.46 4.85 -6.58
N ASP A 75 -8.25 4.51 -5.31
CA ASP A 75 -9.20 4.74 -4.22
C ASP A 75 -9.49 6.23 -4.03
N ALA A 76 -8.48 7.10 -4.18
CA ALA A 76 -8.67 8.54 -4.17
C ALA A 76 -9.49 9.04 -5.35
N PHE A 77 -9.26 8.54 -6.56
CA PHE A 77 -10.06 8.88 -7.75
C PHE A 77 -11.52 8.44 -7.60
N LEU A 78 -11.74 7.23 -7.10
CA LEU A 78 -13.05 6.63 -6.90
C LEU A 78 -13.75 7.12 -5.62
N ASN A 79 -13.02 7.83 -4.75
CA ASN A 79 -13.47 8.29 -3.44
C ASN A 79 -14.10 7.18 -2.59
N THR A 80 -13.45 6.02 -2.57
CA THR A 80 -13.83 4.88 -1.72
C THR A 80 -13.51 5.13 -0.25
N GLU A 81 -12.62 6.09 0.02
CA GLU A 81 -12.04 6.37 1.34
C GLU A 81 -11.20 5.21 1.91
N HIS A 82 -10.91 4.19 1.09
CA HIS A 82 -9.99 3.14 1.47
C HIS A 82 -8.54 3.64 1.42
N LYS A 83 -7.71 3.06 2.27
CA LYS A 83 -6.25 3.27 2.23
C LYS A 83 -5.53 1.94 2.39
N THR A 84 -4.61 1.67 1.48
CA THR A 84 -3.74 0.51 1.48
C THR A 84 -2.35 0.91 1.99
N TYR A 85 -1.79 0.10 2.88
CA TYR A 85 -0.46 0.29 3.46
C TYR A 85 0.34 -1.00 3.39
N THR A 86 1.66 -0.91 3.30
CA THR A 86 2.53 -2.05 3.61
C THR A 86 2.54 -2.28 5.13
N THR A 87 2.72 -3.53 5.57
CA THR A 87 2.87 -3.85 7.01
C THR A 87 4.08 -3.16 7.63
N ASP A 88 5.12 -2.94 6.82
CA ASP A 88 6.32 -2.19 7.20
C ASP A 88 6.01 -0.70 7.46
N THR A 89 5.25 -0.05 6.59
CA THR A 89 4.81 1.34 6.77
C THR A 89 3.92 1.46 8.01
N LEU A 90 2.98 0.54 8.23
CA LEU A 90 2.17 0.50 9.46
C LEU A 90 3.03 0.32 10.71
N GLY A 91 4.03 -0.57 10.66
CA GLY A 91 5.00 -0.76 11.73
C GLY A 91 5.81 0.51 12.02
N ASP A 92 6.18 1.25 10.98
CA ASP A 92 6.89 2.52 11.11
C ASP A 92 6.00 3.62 11.71
N ILE A 93 4.73 3.76 11.28
CA ILE A 93 3.75 4.67 11.88
C ILE A 93 3.60 4.35 13.39
N LYS A 94 3.39 3.08 13.74
CA LYS A 94 3.27 2.62 15.13
C LYS A 94 4.53 2.94 15.95
N LYS A 95 5.72 2.77 15.37
CA LYS A 95 7.00 3.12 16.02
C LYS A 95 7.11 4.63 16.27
N VAL A 96 6.76 5.46 15.28
CA VAL A 96 6.79 6.93 15.39
C VAL A 96 5.80 7.42 16.45
N GLN A 97 4.58 6.87 16.50
CA GLN A 97 3.63 7.12 17.59
C GLN A 97 4.26 6.85 18.96
N GLY A 98 4.94 5.71 19.12
CA GLY A 98 5.63 5.35 20.37
C GLY A 98 6.74 6.33 20.75
N ILE A 99 7.54 6.79 19.77
CA ILE A 99 8.58 7.80 19.98
C ILE A 99 7.98 9.11 20.50
N LEU A 100 6.94 9.62 19.83
CA LEU A 100 6.29 10.88 20.22
C LEU A 100 5.66 10.79 21.62
N ARG A 101 4.98 9.68 21.93
CA ARG A 101 4.38 9.44 23.26
C ARG A 101 5.42 9.33 24.37
N SER A 102 6.61 8.79 24.07
CA SER A 102 7.69 8.68 25.05
C SER A 102 8.38 10.01 25.38
N GLY A 103 8.12 11.08 24.61
CA GLY A 103 8.80 12.37 24.74
C GLY A 103 10.29 12.30 24.35
N LYS A 104 10.72 11.23 23.68
CA LYS A 104 12.10 11.09 23.21
C LYS A 104 12.37 12.13 22.13
N LYS A 105 13.43 12.93 22.33
CA LYS A 105 13.90 13.91 21.37
C LYS A 105 14.33 13.23 20.07
N ILE A 106 13.80 13.71 18.94
CA ILE A 106 14.07 13.15 17.61
C ILE A 106 15.55 13.33 17.27
N GLU A 107 16.16 14.46 17.64
CA GLU A 107 17.59 14.73 17.46
C GLU A 107 18.53 13.72 18.14
N ASN A 108 18.03 12.95 19.13
CA ASN A 108 18.80 11.90 19.80
C ASN A 108 18.69 10.52 19.13
N LEU A 109 17.90 10.40 18.06
CA LEU A 109 17.83 9.18 17.26
C LEU A 109 19.05 9.08 16.34
N ASN A 110 19.37 7.86 15.88
CA ASN A 110 20.37 7.72 14.82
C ASN A 110 19.84 8.32 13.50
N PRO A 111 20.71 8.72 12.56
CA PRO A 111 20.28 9.39 11.33
C PRO A 111 19.25 8.61 10.50
N LYS A 112 19.32 7.27 10.50
CA LYS A 112 18.38 6.42 9.77
C LYS A 112 16.98 6.45 10.38
N ASP A 113 16.90 6.43 11.72
CA ASP A 113 15.64 6.56 12.45
C ASP A 113 15.09 8.00 12.39
N GLN A 114 15.94 9.03 12.35
CA GLN A 114 15.51 10.42 12.13
C GLN A 114 14.85 10.59 10.76
N ALA A 115 15.53 10.18 9.69
CA ALA A 115 14.98 10.24 8.33
C ALA A 115 13.66 9.45 8.19
N LYS A 116 13.53 8.34 8.93
CA LYS A 116 12.28 7.58 8.99
C LYS A 116 11.17 8.37 9.68
N VAL A 117 11.44 8.98 10.84
CA VAL A 117 10.47 9.82 11.55
C VAL A 117 10.02 10.99 10.67
N GLU A 118 10.97 11.69 10.04
CA GLU A 118 10.69 12.82 9.14
C GLU A 118 9.79 12.41 7.98
N HIS A 119 10.10 11.29 7.32
CA HIS A 119 9.27 10.76 6.23
C HIS A 119 7.85 10.42 6.70
N ILE A 120 7.72 9.70 7.82
CA ILE A 120 6.41 9.29 8.35
C ILE A 120 5.58 10.52 8.75
N LEU A 121 6.19 11.53 9.37
CA LEU A 121 5.46 12.75 9.73
C LEU A 121 5.05 13.58 8.51
N ALA A 122 5.85 13.56 7.44
CA ALA A 122 5.55 14.31 6.22
C ALA A 122 4.38 13.72 5.42
N PHE A 123 4.26 12.39 5.36
CA PHE A 123 3.29 11.71 4.49
C PHE A 123 2.17 10.97 5.23
N TYR A 124 2.38 10.65 6.51
CA TYR A 124 1.49 9.84 7.33
C TYR A 124 1.18 10.49 8.69
N GLY A 125 1.27 11.82 8.77
CA GLY A 125 1.07 12.59 10.01
C GLY A 125 -0.32 12.39 10.61
N ASP A 126 -1.36 12.32 9.79
CA ASP A 126 -2.73 12.07 10.22
C ASP A 126 -2.88 10.67 10.81
N GLU A 127 -2.27 9.66 10.18
CA GLU A 127 -2.24 8.28 10.69
C GLU A 127 -1.48 8.21 12.01
N VAL A 128 -0.36 8.91 12.15
CA VAL A 128 0.38 9.00 13.43
C VAL A 128 -0.51 9.58 14.53
N GLN A 129 -1.37 10.56 14.24
CA GLN A 129 -2.24 11.14 15.26
C GLN A 129 -3.46 10.28 15.58
N ASN A 130 -4.08 9.66 14.58
CA ASN A 130 -5.45 9.14 14.67
C ASN A 130 -5.56 7.62 14.60
N MET A 131 -4.54 6.91 14.10
CA MET A 131 -4.63 5.45 13.91
C MET A 131 -4.49 4.71 15.25
N ASP A 132 -5.39 3.75 15.47
CA ASP A 132 -5.42 2.91 16.67
C ASP A 132 -4.89 1.50 16.36
N PHE A 133 -3.70 1.19 16.87
CA PHE A 133 -3.04 -0.10 16.68
C PHE A 133 -3.43 -1.16 17.73
N ARG A 134 -4.66 -1.10 18.25
CA ARG A 134 -5.22 -2.16 19.11
C ARG A 134 -5.86 -3.25 18.22
N GLY A 135 -5.89 -4.49 18.72
CA GLY A 135 -6.52 -5.61 18.03
C GLY A 135 -5.77 -6.03 16.75
N GLU A 136 -6.53 -6.43 15.73
CA GLU A 136 -6.03 -7.03 14.47
C GLU A 136 -4.97 -6.14 13.77
N LEU A 137 -5.24 -4.84 13.62
CA LEU A 137 -4.29 -3.92 12.99
C LEU A 137 -2.96 -3.86 13.74
N GLY A 138 -2.98 -4.02 15.07
CA GLY A 138 -1.79 -4.05 15.91
C GLY A 138 -0.87 -5.23 15.64
N GLU A 139 -1.45 -6.39 15.30
CA GLU A 139 -0.73 -7.63 14.96
C GLU A 139 -0.15 -7.57 13.53
N LEU A 140 -0.89 -6.94 12.61
CA LEU A 140 -0.46 -6.75 11.22
C LEU A 140 0.62 -5.65 11.08
N ALA A 141 0.57 -4.61 11.92
CA ALA A 141 1.50 -3.48 11.93
C ALA A 141 2.88 -3.83 12.52
N ARG A 142 3.62 -4.70 11.82
CA ARG A 142 4.97 -5.15 12.19
C ARG A 142 5.88 -5.22 10.97
N THR A 143 7.14 -4.83 11.17
CA THR A 143 8.17 -4.91 10.13
C THR A 143 8.48 -6.37 9.80
N ASN A 144 8.60 -6.69 8.50
CA ASN A 144 8.81 -8.03 7.97
C ASN A 144 7.74 -9.03 8.44
N HIS A 145 6.45 -8.66 8.31
CA HIS A 145 5.37 -9.60 8.55
C HIS A 145 5.55 -10.82 7.62
N ASN A 146 5.38 -12.03 8.17
CA ASN A 146 5.77 -13.26 7.48
C ASN A 146 4.81 -13.67 6.35
N THR A 147 3.54 -13.30 6.48
CA THR A 147 2.45 -13.83 5.63
C THR A 147 1.55 -12.75 5.05
N THR A 148 1.85 -11.47 5.26
CA THR A 148 1.02 -10.34 4.81
C THR A 148 1.96 -9.22 4.46
N ASP A 149 1.86 -8.69 3.26
CA ASP A 149 2.73 -7.63 2.79
C ASP A 149 1.98 -6.29 2.82
N THR A 150 0.66 -6.30 2.55
CA THR A 150 -0.20 -5.11 2.61
C THR A 150 -1.53 -5.33 3.32
N VAL A 151 -2.07 -4.23 3.83
CA VAL A 151 -3.35 -4.16 4.53
C VAL A 151 -4.16 -3.00 3.96
N THR A 152 -5.43 -3.22 3.66
CA THR A 152 -6.39 -2.17 3.28
C THR A 152 -7.32 -1.88 4.42
N LEU A 153 -7.45 -0.59 4.74
CA LEU A 153 -8.35 -0.09 5.76
C LEU A 153 -9.55 0.61 5.11
N ASP A 154 -10.72 0.48 5.74
CA ASP A 154 -11.86 1.34 5.45
C ASP A 154 -11.70 2.74 6.09
N LYS A 155 -12.66 3.63 5.84
CA LYS A 155 -12.69 4.98 6.42
C LYS A 155 -12.73 5.05 7.95
N ASN A 156 -13.08 3.95 8.61
CA ASN A 156 -13.15 3.84 10.06
C ASN A 156 -11.89 3.16 10.64
N ASN A 157 -10.85 2.94 9.81
CA ASN A 157 -9.63 2.21 10.13
C ASN A 157 -9.85 0.72 10.45
N ASN A 158 -10.94 0.11 9.98
CA ASN A 158 -11.10 -1.34 10.07
C ASN A 158 -10.35 -2.03 8.94
N VAL A 159 -9.71 -3.16 9.24
CA VAL A 159 -9.09 -4.01 8.22
C VAL A 159 -10.18 -4.63 7.36
N ILE A 160 -10.15 -4.36 6.06
CA ILE A 160 -11.10 -4.94 5.09
C ILE A 160 -10.43 -5.87 4.09
N ASN A 161 -9.10 -5.81 3.96
CA ASN A 161 -8.33 -6.75 3.17
C ASN A 161 -6.89 -6.86 3.67
N ALA A 162 -6.30 -8.05 3.47
CA ALA A 162 -4.89 -8.32 3.73
C ALA A 162 -4.33 -9.14 2.55
N ASP A 163 -3.28 -8.63 1.91
CA ASP A 163 -2.69 -9.25 0.73
C ASP A 163 -1.24 -9.65 0.96
N GLN A 164 -0.85 -10.76 0.34
CA GLN A 164 0.53 -11.16 0.12
C GLN A 164 0.94 -10.84 -1.32
N LEU A 165 1.97 -10.03 -1.47
CA LEU A 165 2.53 -9.63 -2.76
C LEU A 165 3.61 -10.62 -3.19
N LYS A 166 3.59 -11.00 -4.46
CA LYS A 166 4.49 -12.02 -4.99
C LYS A 166 5.11 -11.55 -6.29
N VAL A 167 6.43 -11.38 -6.26
CA VAL A 167 7.28 -11.21 -7.44
C VAL A 167 8.19 -12.43 -7.50
N ILE A 168 7.81 -13.42 -8.31
CA ILE A 168 8.50 -14.70 -8.38
C ILE A 168 9.00 -14.92 -9.79
N LYS A 169 10.31 -15.14 -9.94
CA LYS A 169 10.89 -15.41 -11.25
C LYS A 169 10.48 -16.78 -11.80
N ASP A 170 10.47 -17.80 -10.95
CA ASP A 170 10.25 -19.19 -11.33
C ASP A 170 8.93 -19.72 -10.80
N THR A 171 8.08 -20.25 -11.68
CA THR A 171 6.74 -20.77 -11.36
C THR A 171 6.71 -21.75 -10.18
N LYS A 172 7.79 -22.52 -9.93
CA LYS A 172 7.87 -23.43 -8.78
C LYS A 172 7.85 -22.71 -7.43
N GLY A 173 8.34 -21.47 -7.38
CA GLY A 173 8.33 -20.66 -6.17
C GLY A 173 6.91 -20.32 -5.69
N LEU A 174 5.91 -20.34 -6.56
CA LEU A 174 4.49 -20.17 -6.17
C LEU A 174 3.91 -21.36 -5.40
N LEU A 175 4.63 -22.48 -5.35
CA LEU A 175 4.17 -23.72 -4.70
C LEU A 175 4.81 -23.91 -3.31
N GLU A 176 5.54 -22.93 -2.80
CA GLU A 176 6.09 -22.97 -1.44
C GLU A 176 4.97 -22.88 -0.40
N GLU A 177 5.07 -23.65 0.69
CA GLU A 177 4.02 -23.76 1.72
C GLU A 177 3.60 -22.40 2.32
N ARG A 178 4.55 -21.47 2.47
CA ARG A 178 4.30 -20.11 2.96
C ARG A 178 3.36 -19.27 2.08
N TYR A 179 3.03 -19.75 0.87
CA TYR A 179 2.15 -19.11 -0.10
C TYR A 179 0.86 -19.90 -0.33
N LEU A 180 0.66 -21.00 0.41
CA LEU A 180 -0.54 -21.83 0.36
C LEU A 180 -1.43 -21.62 1.60
N GLU A 181 -1.11 -20.63 2.42
CA GLU A 181 -1.88 -20.32 3.63
C GLU A 181 -3.24 -19.71 3.28
N SER A 182 -4.30 -20.22 3.91
CA SER A 182 -5.67 -19.77 3.67
C SER A 182 -5.96 -18.45 4.36
N GLY A 183 -6.71 -17.56 3.70
CA GLY A 183 -7.20 -16.31 4.29
C GLY A 183 -6.35 -15.07 3.99
N VAL A 184 -5.33 -15.20 3.14
CA VAL A 184 -4.57 -14.06 2.60
C VAL A 184 -4.71 -14.06 1.08
N ASP A 185 -5.03 -12.91 0.51
CA ASP A 185 -5.15 -12.78 -0.94
C ASP A 185 -3.76 -12.70 -1.58
N LEU A 186 -3.54 -13.47 -2.65
CA LEU A 186 -2.28 -13.43 -3.40
C LEU A 186 -2.37 -12.41 -4.53
N ARG A 187 -1.44 -11.45 -4.53
CA ARG A 187 -1.33 -10.44 -5.59
C ARG A 187 0.00 -10.57 -6.34
N ILE A 188 -0.10 -10.70 -7.66
CA ILE A 188 1.02 -10.91 -8.59
C ILE A 188 0.92 -9.86 -9.70
N PRO A 189 2.04 -9.30 -10.21
CA PRO A 189 2.03 -8.51 -11.44
C PRO A 189 1.33 -9.26 -12.58
N TYR A 190 0.50 -8.57 -13.37
CA TYR A 190 -0.34 -9.24 -14.38
C TYR A 190 0.45 -10.07 -15.39
N GLU A 191 1.60 -9.57 -15.85
CA GLU A 191 2.47 -10.30 -16.79
C GLU A 191 3.08 -11.55 -16.14
N ASP A 192 3.51 -11.47 -14.89
CA ASP A 192 3.99 -12.62 -14.11
C ASP A 192 2.86 -13.64 -13.91
N TYR A 193 1.65 -13.17 -13.55
CA TYR A 193 0.47 -14.02 -13.44
C TYR A 193 0.21 -14.80 -14.73
N LYS A 194 0.21 -14.11 -15.87
CA LYS A 194 -0.02 -14.75 -17.18
C LYS A 194 1.06 -15.78 -17.48
N HIS A 195 2.33 -15.42 -17.28
CA HIS A 195 3.46 -16.33 -17.46
C HIS A 195 3.35 -17.59 -16.60
N HIS A 196 3.07 -17.42 -15.31
CA HIS A 196 2.96 -18.53 -14.37
C HIS A 196 1.75 -19.41 -14.64
N LYS A 197 0.59 -18.82 -14.97
CA LYS A 197 -0.61 -19.55 -15.36
C LYS A 197 -0.31 -20.49 -16.53
N GLU A 198 0.26 -19.97 -17.61
CA GLU A 198 0.61 -20.76 -18.79
C GLU A 198 1.59 -21.90 -18.46
N ASN A 199 2.54 -21.66 -17.55
CA ASN A 199 3.49 -22.68 -17.12
C ASN A 199 2.85 -23.75 -16.23
N LEU A 200 2.00 -23.37 -15.29
CA LEU A 200 1.25 -24.30 -14.44
C LEU A 200 0.33 -25.18 -15.28
N GLU A 201 -0.39 -24.60 -16.25
CA GLU A 201 -1.21 -25.35 -17.21
C GLU A 201 -0.37 -26.38 -17.99
N LYS A 202 0.82 -25.99 -18.49
CA LYS A 202 1.76 -26.92 -19.14
C LYS A 202 2.25 -28.02 -18.19
N MET A 203 2.53 -27.70 -16.92
CA MET A 203 2.97 -28.68 -15.91
C MET A 203 1.86 -29.69 -15.61
N ILE A 204 0.61 -29.25 -15.49
CA ILE A 204 -0.56 -30.10 -15.30
C ILE A 204 -0.74 -31.04 -16.49
N ILE A 205 -0.66 -30.52 -17.72
CA ILE A 205 -0.78 -31.34 -18.95
C ILE A 205 0.33 -32.40 -19.01
N LYS A 206 1.58 -32.03 -18.70
CA LYS A 206 2.72 -32.96 -18.67
C LYS A 206 2.57 -34.01 -17.56
N GLY A 207 2.13 -33.62 -16.37
CA GLY A 207 1.87 -34.51 -15.25
C GLY A 207 0.69 -35.46 -15.48
N GLY A 208 -0.34 -35.00 -16.19
CA GLY A 208 -1.49 -35.81 -16.62
C GLY A 208 -1.11 -36.88 -17.65
N LYS A 209 -0.30 -36.53 -18.65
CA LYS A 209 0.20 -37.51 -19.65
C LYS A 209 1.09 -38.61 -19.04
N GLY A 210 1.80 -38.32 -17.95
CA GLY A 210 2.57 -39.32 -17.20
C GLY A 210 1.70 -40.35 -16.45
N LYS A 211 0.46 -39.99 -16.09
CA LYS A 211 -0.50 -40.90 -15.41
C LYS A 211 -1.34 -41.74 -16.39
N GLU A 212 -1.48 -41.33 -17.65
CA GLU A 212 -2.18 -42.12 -18.67
C GLU A 212 -1.31 -43.23 -19.29
N LEU A 213 0.02 -43.08 -19.31
CA LEU A 213 0.97 -44.10 -19.79
C LEU A 213 1.36 -45.14 -18.72
N SER A 214 0.76 -45.10 -17.54
CA SER A 214 1.04 -46.00 -16.40
C SER A 214 -0.20 -46.75 -15.89
N LYS A 215 -1.26 -46.84 -16.68
CA LYS A 215 -2.34 -47.80 -16.43
C LYS A 215 -1.99 -49.15 -17.07
N PRO A 216 -1.94 -50.24 -16.29
CA PRO A 216 -1.66 -51.59 -16.81
C PRO A 216 -2.76 -52.08 -17.76
#